data_AF-A0A934F0E8-F1
#
_entry.id   AF-A0A934F0E8-F1
#
_cell.length_a   1.000
_cell.length_b   1.000
_cell.length_c   1.000
_cell.angle_alpha   90.00
_cell.angle_beta   90.00
_cell.angle_gamma   90.00
#
_symmetry.space_group_name_H-M   'P 1'
#
loop_
_entity.id
_entity.type
_entity.pdbx_description
1 polymer ?
#
loop_
_entity_poly.entity_id
_entity_poly.type
_entity_poly.pdbx_seq_one_letter_code
_entity_poly.pdbx_strand_id
1 'polypeptide(L)'
;MAKSKSYGGLIVLLLVLAAGAGGGWYYFDKKGEKKPEFQTVKAGVGDITQSVTATGDLQPVVTVDVGAQVSGQIKEVMVDYNSKVTAGEVLAKIDESTFVQRLRQAEADLESTKANNQLLQVNLKRIRELYGQKLVSQQELDNLEAQLAQSNAQLLTRNAAVENAKVDLSRCIITAPIDGMILDRRTDKGRTVNANMNAPVLFTLVNDLTKMQINAAVAEADIGSISEGQEVKFTVDAFPNRTFAGKVRMVRNAASVQQSVVSYATIIDVANDDLRLKPGMTANVSIIVQQRPGVLRIANGALRVRVPQEVLAAPAPGPGGETKGGGKAGGPEGMTDDERMTAIFGIMRAVGFERGTPASPEQIEKAKALAKEKGLDPDLVAARMAMPGGRKRGDGGSRGGPGGGGGGGGGFSRGGGGAGERGFNTTIVTRTLYTFVDADALEKKVRPISVRLGVSDGFYTEVLDGLKDGDVVITGVTMPGAAPIVTQAPGGQSSNPFSGGGGRSSFGGSRGGR
;
A
#
# COMPACT_ATOMS: atom_id res chain seq x y z
N MET A 1 68.12 -78.18 -44.02
CA MET A 1 66.82 -78.21 -43.29
C MET A 1 66.43 -76.79 -42.91
N ALA A 2 65.17 -76.43 -43.15
CA ALA A 2 64.66 -75.07 -43.28
C ALA A 2 64.44 -74.33 -41.94
N LYS A 3 64.71 -73.01 -41.91
CA LYS A 3 64.37 -72.10 -40.81
C LYS A 3 62.88 -71.72 -40.90
N SER A 4 62.07 -72.13 -39.92
CA SER A 4 60.66 -71.74 -39.77
C SER A 4 60.55 -70.28 -39.34
N LYS A 5 59.88 -69.46 -40.16
CA LYS A 5 59.54 -68.07 -39.81
C LYS A 5 58.43 -68.08 -38.76
N SER A 6 58.68 -67.48 -37.59
CA SER A 6 57.73 -67.43 -36.47
C SER A 6 56.68 -66.34 -36.74
N TYR A 7 55.42 -66.74 -36.90
CA TYR A 7 54.26 -65.85 -37.10
C TYR A 7 53.64 -65.35 -35.77
N GLY A 8 54.25 -65.67 -34.62
CA GLY A 8 53.70 -65.35 -33.30
C GLY A 8 53.59 -63.84 -33.00
N GLY A 9 54.54 -63.04 -33.48
CA GLY A 9 54.52 -61.58 -33.25
C GLY A 9 53.41 -60.84 -33.98
N LEU A 10 52.99 -61.34 -35.15
CA LEU A 10 51.95 -60.73 -35.98
C LEU A 10 50.54 -60.95 -35.40
N ILE A 11 50.32 -62.10 -34.76
CA ILE A 11 49.04 -62.44 -34.13
C ILE A 11 48.82 -61.59 -32.86
N VAL A 12 49.86 -61.36 -32.07
CA VAL A 12 49.79 -60.51 -30.87
C VAL A 12 49.50 -59.05 -31.23
N LEU A 13 50.11 -58.53 -32.29
CA LEU A 13 49.86 -57.17 -32.76
C LEU A 13 48.40 -56.97 -33.23
N LEU A 14 47.85 -57.98 -33.92
CA LEU A 14 46.45 -57.96 -34.39
C LEU A 14 45.45 -58.01 -33.23
N LEU A 15 45.74 -58.79 -32.18
CA LEU A 15 44.91 -58.85 -30.97
C LEU A 15 44.94 -57.53 -30.18
N VAL A 16 46.08 -56.87 -30.09
CA VAL A 16 46.20 -55.57 -29.42
C VAL A 16 45.46 -54.48 -30.20
N LEU A 17 45.53 -54.49 -31.53
CA LEU A 17 44.76 -53.57 -32.37
C LEU A 17 43.26 -53.83 -32.30
N ALA A 18 42.83 -55.09 -32.26
CA ALA A 18 41.42 -55.45 -32.08
C ALA A 18 40.89 -55.06 -30.68
N ALA A 19 41.70 -55.25 -29.63
CA ALA A 19 41.37 -54.82 -28.27
C ALA A 19 41.37 -53.28 -28.14
N GLY A 20 42.27 -52.58 -28.83
CA GLY A 20 42.31 -51.12 -28.91
C GLY A 20 41.13 -50.54 -29.68
N ALA A 21 40.74 -51.16 -30.80
CA ALA A 21 39.56 -50.78 -31.57
C ALA A 21 38.26 -51.11 -30.83
N GLY A 22 38.18 -52.26 -30.16
CA GLY A 22 37.04 -52.65 -29.32
C GLY A 22 36.90 -51.77 -28.07
N GLY A 23 38.02 -51.42 -27.43
CA GLY A 23 38.05 -50.49 -26.29
C GLY A 23 37.73 -49.05 -26.69
N GLY A 24 38.21 -48.61 -27.86
CA GLY A 24 37.87 -47.32 -28.47
C GLY A 24 36.39 -47.23 -28.82
N TRP A 25 35.83 -48.26 -29.46
CA TRP A 25 34.41 -48.32 -29.79
C TRP A 25 33.53 -48.35 -28.54
N TYR A 26 33.87 -49.14 -27.52
CA TYR A 26 33.14 -49.18 -26.26
C TYR A 26 33.19 -47.85 -25.48
N TYR A 27 34.31 -47.13 -25.52
CA TYR A 27 34.44 -45.83 -24.85
C TYR A 27 33.71 -44.70 -25.60
N PHE A 28 33.68 -44.74 -26.94
CA PHE A 28 32.95 -43.77 -27.74
C PHE A 28 31.45 -44.05 -27.83
N ASP A 29 31.02 -45.32 -27.77
CA ASP A 29 29.60 -45.72 -27.75
C ASP A 29 28.93 -45.43 -26.38
N LYS A 30 29.72 -45.44 -25.28
CA LYS A 30 29.25 -44.97 -23.96
C LYS A 30 29.11 -43.46 -23.82
N LYS A 31 29.48 -42.69 -24.85
CA LYS A 31 29.06 -41.29 -25.04
C LYS A 31 27.65 -41.20 -25.64
N GLY A 32 26.82 -42.22 -25.43
CA GLY A 32 25.39 -42.17 -25.68
C GLY A 32 24.79 -40.88 -25.09
N GLU A 33 24.14 -40.14 -25.97
CA GLU A 33 23.45 -38.89 -25.70
C GLU A 33 22.72 -39.00 -24.37
N LYS A 34 23.18 -38.24 -23.37
CA LYS A 34 22.40 -38.11 -22.14
C LYS A 34 21.05 -37.52 -22.57
N LYS A 35 19.96 -38.23 -22.30
CA LYS A 35 18.61 -37.82 -22.73
C LYS A 35 18.13 -36.63 -21.87
N PRO A 36 17.31 -35.72 -22.41
CA PRO A 36 16.75 -34.63 -21.63
C PRO A 36 15.92 -35.17 -20.45
N GLU A 37 16.19 -34.66 -19.26
CA GLU A 37 15.42 -34.98 -18.06
C GLU A 37 14.26 -33.99 -17.94
N PHE A 38 13.05 -34.50 -17.86
CA PHE A 38 11.85 -33.69 -17.74
C PHE A 38 11.35 -33.73 -16.30
N GLN A 39 11.19 -32.55 -15.72
CA GLN A 39 10.43 -32.41 -14.48
C GLN A 39 8.97 -32.22 -14.84
N THR A 40 8.09 -32.97 -14.17
CA THR A 40 6.66 -32.99 -14.50
C THR A 40 5.82 -32.92 -13.24
N VAL A 41 4.67 -32.26 -13.34
CA VAL A 41 3.67 -32.18 -12.29
C VAL A 41 2.32 -32.59 -12.87
N LYS A 42 1.55 -33.37 -12.11
CA LYS A 42 0.17 -33.70 -12.47
C LYS A 42 -0.74 -32.54 -12.13
N ALA A 43 -1.63 -32.17 -13.05
CA ALA A 43 -2.75 -31.30 -12.72
C ALA A 43 -3.67 -32.04 -11.76
N GLY A 44 -4.17 -31.34 -10.75
CA GLY A 44 -4.99 -31.92 -9.70
C GLY A 44 -6.11 -30.99 -9.29
N VAL A 45 -7.19 -31.55 -8.77
CA VAL A 45 -8.27 -30.77 -8.15
C VAL A 45 -7.86 -30.34 -6.74
N GLY A 46 -8.11 -29.08 -6.39
CA GLY A 46 -7.97 -28.60 -5.02
C GLY A 46 -8.46 -27.17 -4.86
N ASP A 47 -8.42 -26.70 -3.61
CA ASP A 47 -8.92 -25.37 -3.28
C ASP A 47 -7.84 -24.32 -3.56
N ILE A 48 -8.24 -23.20 -4.15
CA ILE A 48 -7.41 -22.00 -4.32
C ILE A 48 -7.99 -20.89 -3.46
N THR A 49 -7.17 -20.32 -2.59
CA THR A 49 -7.56 -19.19 -1.75
C THR A 49 -6.59 -18.05 -1.98
N GLN A 50 -7.11 -16.95 -2.54
CA GLN A 50 -6.36 -15.73 -2.73
C GLN A 50 -6.51 -14.87 -1.48
N SER A 51 -5.39 -14.52 -0.86
CA SER A 51 -5.37 -13.65 0.31
C SER A 51 -4.44 -12.46 0.12
N VAL A 52 -4.84 -11.33 0.68
CA VAL A 52 -3.99 -10.14 0.80
C VAL A 52 -3.40 -10.12 2.19
N THR A 53 -2.07 -10.00 2.28
CA THR A 53 -1.37 -9.87 3.55
C THR A 53 -1.14 -8.41 3.89
N ALA A 54 -1.45 -8.02 5.12
CA ALA A 54 -1.22 -6.69 5.65
C ALA A 54 -0.72 -6.76 7.09
N THR A 55 -0.05 -5.71 7.54
CA THR A 55 0.35 -5.56 8.94
C THR A 55 -0.49 -4.47 9.58
N GLY A 56 -0.92 -4.69 10.82
CA GLY A 56 -1.69 -3.70 11.57
C GLY A 56 -1.41 -3.77 13.05
N ASP A 57 -1.91 -2.79 13.78
CA ASP A 57 -1.91 -2.79 15.24
C ASP A 57 -3.31 -3.03 15.79
N LEU A 58 -3.37 -3.78 16.89
CA LEU A 58 -4.60 -4.10 17.59
C LEU A 58 -4.95 -2.97 18.56
N GLN A 59 -6.13 -2.39 18.42
CA GLN A 59 -6.62 -1.28 19.23
C GLN A 59 -8.01 -1.62 19.82
N PRO A 60 -8.39 -1.04 20.97
CA PRO A 60 -9.77 -1.10 21.41
C PRO A 60 -10.69 -0.36 20.45
N VAL A 61 -11.97 -0.74 20.43
CA VAL A 61 -12.99 -0.06 19.61
C VAL A 61 -13.28 1.35 20.14
N VAL A 62 -13.37 1.50 21.47
CA VAL A 62 -13.65 2.79 22.13
C VAL A 62 -12.60 3.07 23.18
N THR A 63 -11.85 4.16 22.96
CA THR A 63 -10.84 4.68 23.87
C THR A 63 -11.17 6.14 24.16
N VAL A 64 -11.08 6.56 25.43
CA VAL A 64 -11.36 7.92 25.86
C VAL A 64 -10.20 8.45 26.68
N ASP A 65 -9.66 9.59 26.26
CA ASP A 65 -8.62 10.30 26.99
C ASP A 65 -9.23 11.29 27.98
N VAL A 66 -8.83 11.17 29.24
CA VAL A 66 -9.28 12.03 30.34
C VAL A 66 -8.14 12.96 30.73
N GLY A 67 -8.36 14.26 30.53
CA GLY A 67 -7.40 15.31 30.87
C GLY A 67 -7.87 16.25 31.99
N ALA A 68 -6.96 17.09 32.47
CA ALA A 68 -7.30 18.14 33.43
C ALA A 68 -8.02 19.31 32.74
N GLN A 69 -9.16 19.73 33.30
CA GLN A 69 -9.88 20.94 32.86
C GLN A 69 -9.44 22.21 33.59
N VAL A 70 -8.85 22.07 34.79
CA VAL A 70 -8.31 23.17 35.60
C VAL A 70 -6.85 22.91 35.93
N SER A 71 -6.09 23.99 36.08
CA SER A 71 -4.67 23.94 36.44
C SER A 71 -4.51 23.81 37.95
N GLY A 72 -3.57 22.97 38.39
CA GLY A 72 -3.29 22.75 39.80
C GLY A 72 -2.35 21.58 40.04
N GLN A 73 -2.05 21.28 41.29
CA GLN A 73 -1.25 20.11 41.67
C GLN A 73 -2.17 18.92 41.95
N ILE A 74 -1.82 17.73 41.47
CA ILE A 74 -2.53 16.50 41.80
C ILE A 74 -2.30 16.17 43.28
N LYS A 75 -3.37 16.24 44.08
CA LYS A 75 -3.36 15.94 45.50
C LYS A 75 -3.34 14.45 45.74
N GLU A 76 -4.20 13.70 45.03
CA GLU A 76 -4.36 12.26 45.17
C GLU A 76 -4.78 11.61 43.85
N VAL A 77 -4.35 10.37 43.66
CA VAL A 77 -4.74 9.48 42.56
C VAL A 77 -5.36 8.24 43.19
N MET A 78 -6.58 7.89 42.81
CA MET A 78 -7.40 6.84 43.45
C MET A 78 -7.37 5.52 42.70
N VAL A 79 -6.78 5.51 41.50
CA VAL A 79 -6.87 4.40 40.55
C VAL A 79 -5.51 4.07 39.95
N ASP A 80 -5.33 2.81 39.58
CA ASP A 80 -4.07 2.31 39.02
C ASP A 80 -4.27 1.66 37.64
N TYR A 81 -3.16 1.33 36.96
CA TYR A 81 -3.20 0.64 35.66
C TYR A 81 -4.02 -0.66 35.74
N ASN A 82 -4.80 -0.93 34.70
CA ASN A 82 -5.71 -2.08 34.59
C ASN A 82 -6.85 -2.11 35.64
N SER A 83 -7.05 -1.06 36.43
CA SER A 83 -8.20 -0.95 37.33
C SER A 83 -9.47 -0.75 36.50
N LYS A 84 -10.54 -1.47 36.86
CA LYS A 84 -11.88 -1.24 36.31
C LYS A 84 -12.52 -0.06 37.03
N VAL A 85 -13.12 0.82 36.26
CA VAL A 85 -13.77 2.03 36.75
C VAL A 85 -15.16 2.16 36.14
N THR A 86 -16.05 2.80 36.90
CA THR A 86 -17.42 3.11 36.47
C THR A 86 -17.55 4.58 36.06
N ALA A 87 -18.50 4.91 35.21
CA ALA A 87 -18.79 6.27 34.80
C ALA A 87 -19.14 7.12 36.04
N GLY A 88 -18.47 8.26 36.18
CA GLY A 88 -18.58 9.15 37.34
C GLY A 88 -17.63 8.82 38.50
N GLU A 89 -16.91 7.70 38.45
CA GLU A 89 -15.94 7.34 39.48
C GLU A 89 -14.77 8.31 39.51
N VAL A 90 -14.31 8.68 40.71
CA VAL A 90 -13.22 9.63 40.91
C VAL A 90 -11.88 8.95 40.63
N LEU A 91 -11.17 9.43 39.61
CA LEU A 91 -9.85 8.94 39.22
C LEU A 91 -8.74 9.67 39.97
N ALA A 92 -8.85 10.99 40.07
CA ALA A 92 -7.87 11.83 40.74
C ALA A 92 -8.49 13.12 41.28
N LYS A 93 -7.80 13.73 42.24
CA LYS A 93 -8.17 15.02 42.83
C LYS A 93 -7.02 16.01 42.68
N ILE A 94 -7.35 17.19 42.17
CA ILE A 94 -6.48 18.37 42.16
C ILE A 94 -6.58 19.06 43.53
N ASP A 95 -5.53 19.75 43.96
CA ASP A 95 -5.58 20.60 45.14
C ASP A 95 -6.61 21.73 44.95
N GLU A 96 -7.71 21.58 45.68
CA GLU A 96 -8.86 22.48 45.67
C GLU A 96 -8.67 23.72 46.55
N SER A 97 -7.58 23.81 47.34
CA SER A 97 -7.37 24.84 48.35
C SER A 97 -7.67 26.26 47.84
N THR A 98 -7.10 26.63 46.70
CA THR A 98 -7.31 27.95 46.08
C THR A 98 -8.72 28.14 45.50
N PHE A 99 -9.35 27.07 45.02
CA PHE A 99 -10.70 27.10 44.44
C PHE A 99 -11.77 27.24 45.54
N VAL A 100 -11.59 26.55 46.67
CA VAL A 100 -12.45 26.69 47.85
C VAL A 100 -12.39 28.12 48.40
N GLN A 101 -11.21 28.75 48.44
CA GLN A 101 -11.11 30.15 48.88
C GLN A 101 -11.82 31.11 47.91
N ARG A 102 -11.71 30.90 46.59
CA ARG A 102 -12.44 31.72 45.60
C ARG A 102 -13.96 31.55 45.72
N LEU A 103 -14.44 30.33 45.94
CA LEU A 103 -15.86 30.06 46.18
C LEU A 103 -16.35 30.81 47.42
N ARG A 104 -15.63 30.69 48.55
CA ARG A 104 -15.97 31.41 49.79
C ARG A 104 -16.01 32.92 49.60
N GLN A 105 -15.07 33.48 48.83
CA GLN A 105 -15.06 34.91 48.54
C GLN A 105 -16.26 35.32 47.66
N ALA A 106 -16.60 34.55 46.63
CA ALA A 106 -17.77 34.80 45.80
C ALA A 106 -19.09 34.69 46.60
N GLU A 107 -19.18 33.73 47.51
CA GLU A 107 -20.34 33.57 48.41
C GLU A 107 -20.49 34.76 49.37
N ALA A 108 -19.39 35.26 49.93
CA ALA A 108 -19.41 36.45 50.79
C ALA A 108 -19.86 37.71 50.01
N ASP A 109 -19.37 37.90 48.79
CA ASP A 109 -19.79 39.01 47.92
C ASP A 109 -21.28 38.92 47.55
N LEU A 110 -21.78 37.70 47.30
CA LEU A 110 -23.19 37.46 47.03
C LEU A 110 -24.05 37.81 48.25
N GLU A 111 -23.66 37.35 49.44
CA GLU A 111 -24.44 37.60 50.66
C GLU A 111 -24.47 39.09 51.01
N SER A 112 -23.36 39.81 50.82
CA SER A 112 -23.30 41.27 50.96
C SER A 112 -24.25 41.99 49.99
N THR A 113 -24.26 41.57 48.72
CA THR A 113 -25.15 42.15 47.69
C THR A 113 -26.62 41.81 47.97
N LYS A 114 -26.89 40.62 48.50
CA LYS A 114 -28.23 40.16 48.89
C LYS A 114 -28.77 40.95 50.08
N ALA A 115 -27.95 41.21 51.09
CA ALA A 115 -28.32 42.08 52.19
C ALA A 115 -28.67 43.51 51.72
N ASN A 116 -27.87 44.08 50.81
CA ASN A 116 -28.15 45.40 50.22
C ASN A 116 -29.45 45.39 49.38
N ASN A 117 -29.66 44.37 48.54
CA ASN A 117 -30.88 44.24 47.76
C ASN A 117 -32.12 44.12 48.65
N GLN A 118 -32.04 43.32 49.72
CA GLN A 118 -33.13 43.17 50.67
C GLN A 118 -33.46 44.50 51.37
N LEU A 119 -32.45 45.29 51.72
CA LEU A 119 -32.66 46.64 52.26
C LEU A 119 -33.40 47.53 51.25
N LEU A 120 -33.00 47.53 49.98
CA LEU A 120 -33.67 48.29 48.92
C LEU A 120 -35.11 47.82 48.69
N GLN A 121 -35.39 46.51 48.74
CA GLN A 121 -36.74 45.97 48.64
C GLN A 121 -37.64 46.46 49.77
N VAL A 122 -37.15 46.44 51.02
CA VAL A 122 -37.90 46.93 52.18
C VAL A 122 -38.18 48.43 52.06
N ASN A 123 -37.17 49.21 51.65
CA ASN A 123 -37.32 50.65 51.45
C ASN A 123 -38.31 50.98 50.33
N LEU A 124 -38.24 50.28 49.20
CA LEU A 124 -39.18 50.44 48.09
C LEU A 124 -40.60 50.08 48.49
N LYS A 125 -40.80 49.01 49.27
CA LYS A 125 -42.13 48.65 49.79
C LYS A 125 -42.71 49.79 50.65
N ARG A 126 -41.92 50.34 51.57
CA ARG A 126 -42.32 51.48 52.41
C ARG A 126 -42.67 52.71 51.59
N ILE A 127 -41.83 53.08 50.62
CA ILE A 127 -42.04 54.27 49.79
C ILE A 127 -43.24 54.10 48.85
N ARG A 128 -43.47 52.90 48.31
CA ARG A 128 -44.66 52.60 47.50
C ARG A 128 -45.95 52.73 48.32
N GLU A 129 -45.97 52.33 49.58
CA GLU A 129 -47.10 52.54 50.50
C GLU A 129 -47.35 54.03 50.77
N LEU A 130 -46.29 54.80 51.04
CA LEU A 130 -46.37 56.26 51.26
C LEU A 130 -46.80 57.03 50.00
N TYR A 131 -46.40 56.56 48.81
CA TYR A 131 -46.82 57.16 47.54
C TYR A 131 -48.33 56.98 47.31
N GLY A 132 -48.88 55.81 47.67
CA GLY A 132 -50.33 55.57 47.67
C GLY A 132 -51.10 56.53 48.59
N GLN A 133 -50.46 57.01 49.65
CA GLN A 133 -50.99 58.04 50.55
C GLN A 133 -50.67 59.48 50.10
N LYS A 134 -50.02 59.66 48.94
CA LYS A 134 -49.54 60.95 48.40
C LYS A 134 -48.56 61.70 49.32
N LEU A 135 -47.80 60.97 50.13
CA LEU A 135 -46.83 61.53 51.09
C LEU A 135 -45.40 61.66 50.54
N VAL A 136 -45.13 61.13 49.34
CA VAL A 136 -43.82 61.17 48.66
C VAL A 136 -44.00 61.48 47.17
N SER A 137 -42.94 61.98 46.54
CA SER A 137 -42.96 62.35 45.11
C SER A 137 -42.83 61.13 44.19
N GLN A 138 -43.33 61.23 42.95
CA GLN A 138 -43.15 60.18 41.95
C GLN A 138 -41.66 59.96 41.63
N GLN A 139 -40.88 61.04 41.55
CA GLN A 139 -39.44 60.99 41.31
C GLN A 139 -38.71 60.12 42.34
N GLU A 140 -39.13 60.15 43.61
CA GLU A 140 -38.52 59.35 44.66
C GLU A 140 -38.84 57.86 44.53
N LEU A 141 -40.07 57.52 44.13
CA LEU A 141 -40.46 56.14 43.81
C LEU A 141 -39.66 55.61 42.60
N ASP A 142 -39.62 56.38 41.51
CA ASP A 142 -38.92 56.00 40.27
C ASP A 142 -37.41 55.79 40.53
N ASN A 143 -36.79 56.63 41.36
CA ASN A 143 -35.40 56.49 41.76
C ASN A 143 -35.13 55.18 42.53
N LEU A 144 -36.00 54.81 43.47
CA LEU A 144 -35.86 53.55 44.21
C LEU A 144 -36.16 52.33 43.35
N GLU A 145 -37.11 52.42 42.42
CA GLU A 145 -37.39 51.37 41.44
C GLU A 145 -36.16 51.12 40.55
N ALA A 146 -35.53 52.19 40.06
CA ALA A 146 -34.27 52.09 39.30
C ALA A 146 -33.12 51.51 40.13
N GLN A 147 -32.96 51.91 41.40
CA GLN A 147 -31.95 51.36 42.30
C GLN A 147 -32.17 49.88 42.59
N LEU A 148 -33.42 49.46 42.81
CA LEU A 148 -33.74 48.04 43.00
C LEU A 148 -33.45 47.24 41.73
N ALA A 149 -33.81 47.77 40.55
CA ALA A 149 -33.48 47.13 39.27
C ALA A 149 -31.96 46.97 39.08
N GLN A 150 -31.17 48.01 39.41
CA GLN A 150 -29.71 47.95 39.39
C GLN A 150 -29.16 46.90 40.37
N SER A 151 -29.69 46.86 41.59
CA SER A 151 -29.28 45.88 42.60
C SER A 151 -29.65 44.45 42.20
N ASN A 152 -30.79 44.24 41.54
CA ASN A 152 -31.17 42.94 40.97
C ASN A 152 -30.18 42.50 39.88
N ALA A 153 -29.73 43.40 39.02
CA ALA A 153 -28.69 43.10 38.02
C ALA A 153 -27.34 42.74 38.69
N GLN A 154 -26.98 43.41 39.79
CA GLN A 154 -25.80 43.08 40.59
C GLN A 154 -25.92 41.70 41.24
N LEU A 155 -27.10 41.35 41.77
CA LEU A 155 -27.36 40.00 42.31
C LEU A 155 -27.17 38.92 41.26
N LEU A 156 -27.72 39.10 40.06
CA LEU A 156 -27.53 38.15 38.97
C LEU A 156 -26.04 37.97 38.63
N THR A 157 -25.28 39.06 38.62
CA THR A 157 -23.83 39.03 38.36
C THR A 157 -23.07 38.28 39.47
N ARG A 158 -23.41 38.51 40.74
CA ARG A 158 -22.76 37.82 41.88
C ARG A 158 -23.16 36.36 41.98
N ASN A 159 -24.42 36.03 41.67
CA ASN A 159 -24.86 34.64 41.54
C ASN A 159 -24.07 33.92 40.45
N ALA A 160 -23.89 34.52 39.27
CA ALA A 160 -23.08 33.95 38.20
C ALA A 160 -21.61 33.73 38.63
N ALA A 161 -21.04 34.64 39.42
CA ALA A 161 -19.69 34.48 39.95
C ALA A 161 -19.57 33.27 40.91
N VAL A 162 -20.56 33.06 41.78
CA VAL A 162 -20.63 31.88 42.66
C VAL A 162 -20.75 30.59 41.84
N GLU A 163 -21.63 30.56 40.85
CA GLU A 163 -21.79 29.38 39.98
C GLU A 163 -20.51 29.05 39.20
N ASN A 164 -19.81 30.06 38.67
CA ASN A 164 -18.51 29.85 38.03
C ASN A 164 -17.47 29.26 38.99
N ALA A 165 -17.39 29.79 40.23
CA ALA A 165 -16.48 29.27 41.25
C ALA A 165 -16.82 27.82 41.65
N LYS A 166 -18.10 27.46 41.72
CA LYS A 166 -18.55 26.07 41.96
C LYS A 166 -18.16 25.14 40.81
N VAL A 167 -18.32 25.58 39.56
CA VAL A 167 -17.92 24.81 38.37
C VAL A 167 -16.42 24.56 38.40
N ASP A 168 -15.61 25.57 38.66
CA ASP A 168 -14.15 25.42 38.76
C ASP A 168 -13.75 24.47 39.90
N LEU A 169 -14.42 24.55 41.05
CA LEU A 169 -14.23 23.60 42.15
C LEU A 169 -14.61 22.17 41.74
N SER A 170 -15.74 21.98 41.05
CA SER A 170 -16.16 20.65 40.58
C SER A 170 -15.16 20.03 39.60
N ARG A 171 -14.51 20.86 38.77
CA ARG A 171 -13.45 20.45 37.84
C ARG A 171 -12.15 20.04 38.52
N CYS A 172 -11.98 20.31 39.82
CA CYS A 172 -10.85 19.79 40.60
C CYS A 172 -10.96 18.27 40.82
N ILE A 173 -12.16 17.69 40.69
CA ILE A 173 -12.40 16.26 40.76
C ILE A 173 -12.41 15.70 39.34
N ILE A 174 -11.46 14.81 39.06
CA ILE A 174 -11.32 14.18 37.75
C ILE A 174 -12.06 12.86 37.79
N THR A 175 -13.15 12.75 37.03
CA THR A 175 -14.00 11.56 36.98
C THR A 175 -13.89 10.81 35.66
N ALA A 176 -14.27 9.53 35.67
CA ALA A 176 -14.38 8.72 34.46
C ALA A 176 -15.62 9.12 33.64
N PRO A 177 -15.49 9.44 32.34
CA PRO A 177 -16.63 9.76 31.48
C PRO A 177 -17.41 8.52 31.01
N ILE A 178 -16.80 7.34 31.07
CA ILE A 178 -17.39 6.06 30.63
C ILE A 178 -17.00 4.94 31.60
N ASP A 179 -17.82 3.89 31.63
CA ASP A 179 -17.43 2.62 32.25
C ASP A 179 -16.30 1.98 31.44
N GLY A 180 -15.32 1.40 32.12
CA GLY A 180 -14.18 0.80 31.44
C GLY A 180 -13.02 0.39 32.34
N MET A 181 -11.84 0.27 31.73
CA MET A 181 -10.59 -0.03 32.41
C MET A 181 -9.54 1.03 32.07
N ILE A 182 -8.65 1.33 33.01
CA ILE A 182 -7.54 2.27 32.80
C ILE A 182 -6.43 1.56 32.02
N LEU A 183 -6.19 2.01 30.79
CA LEU A 183 -5.13 1.50 29.92
C LEU A 183 -3.79 2.15 30.25
N ASP A 184 -3.78 3.47 30.39
CA ASP A 184 -2.58 4.26 30.68
C ASP A 184 -2.88 5.31 31.75
N ARG A 185 -1.89 5.56 32.60
CA ARG A 185 -1.88 6.60 33.63
C ARG A 185 -0.58 7.40 33.49
N ARG A 186 -0.74 8.67 33.15
CA ARG A 186 0.36 9.64 32.90
C ARG A 186 0.53 10.66 34.02
N THR A 187 -0.07 10.40 35.18
CA THR A 187 -0.05 11.31 36.32
C THR A 187 0.16 10.59 37.64
N ASP A 188 0.80 11.26 38.59
CA ASP A 188 1.07 10.78 39.93
C ASP A 188 0.82 11.89 40.95
N LYS A 189 0.70 11.51 42.22
CA LYS A 189 0.54 12.46 43.33
C LYS A 189 1.71 13.46 43.36
N GLY A 190 1.38 14.75 43.47
CA GLY A 190 2.33 15.86 43.50
C GLY A 190 2.68 16.43 42.13
N ARG A 191 2.25 15.81 41.02
CA ARG A 191 2.46 16.36 39.68
C ARG A 191 1.62 17.63 39.46
N THR A 192 2.21 18.67 38.88
CA THR A 192 1.48 19.88 38.49
C THR A 192 0.96 19.75 37.07
N VAL A 193 -0.33 20.02 36.88
CA VAL A 193 -0.99 20.04 35.58
C VAL A 193 -1.36 21.48 35.22
N ASN A 194 -1.14 21.85 33.96
CA ASN A 194 -1.52 23.14 33.41
C ASN A 194 -2.50 22.91 32.26
N ALA A 195 -3.76 23.31 32.46
CA ALA A 195 -4.85 23.12 31.51
C ALA A 195 -5.04 24.30 30.55
N ASN A 196 -4.30 25.40 30.70
CA ASN A 196 -4.63 26.67 30.02
C ASN A 196 -4.16 26.74 28.55
N MET A 197 -3.15 25.95 28.14
CA MET A 197 -2.59 25.98 26.78
C MET A 197 -2.75 24.66 26.04
N ASN A 198 -2.68 23.53 26.76
CA ASN A 198 -2.94 22.18 26.27
C ASN A 198 -3.44 21.37 27.47
N ALA A 199 -4.62 20.76 27.40
CA ALA A 199 -5.09 19.88 28.47
C ALA A 199 -4.26 18.58 28.43
N PRO A 200 -3.37 18.31 29.41
CA PRO A 200 -2.58 17.09 29.39
C PRO A 200 -3.51 15.89 29.63
N VAL A 201 -3.37 14.84 28.80
CA VAL A 201 -4.03 13.55 29.03
C VAL A 201 -3.42 12.91 30.27
N LEU A 202 -4.26 12.66 31.28
CA LEU A 202 -3.86 12.07 32.55
C LEU A 202 -4.15 10.57 32.59
N PHE A 203 -5.28 10.16 32.04
CA PHE A 203 -5.70 8.77 31.96
C PHE A 203 -6.23 8.46 30.57
N THR A 204 -5.97 7.25 30.09
CA THR A 204 -6.60 6.70 28.89
C THR A 204 -7.46 5.53 29.31
N LEU A 205 -8.78 5.63 29.09
CA LEU A 205 -9.76 4.62 29.44
C LEU A 205 -10.16 3.83 28.20
N VAL A 206 -10.37 2.53 28.37
CA VAL A 206 -10.95 1.64 27.36
C VAL A 206 -12.29 1.11 27.87
N ASN A 207 -13.33 1.15 27.04
CA ASN A 207 -14.64 0.65 27.45
C ASN A 207 -14.66 -0.87 27.62
N ASP A 208 -14.23 -1.58 26.59
CA ASP A 208 -14.30 -3.03 26.53
C ASP A 208 -13.11 -3.59 25.73
N LEU A 209 -12.38 -4.53 26.34
CA LEU A 209 -11.25 -5.23 25.71
C LEU A 209 -11.67 -6.53 25.01
N THR A 210 -12.91 -6.98 25.19
CA THR A 210 -13.46 -8.14 24.47
C THR A 210 -13.73 -7.82 23.00
N LYS A 211 -14.00 -6.55 22.70
CA LYS A 211 -14.17 -6.05 21.33
C LYS A 211 -12.96 -5.23 20.94
N MET A 212 -12.16 -5.81 20.06
CA MET A 212 -10.95 -5.18 19.53
C MET A 212 -11.14 -4.90 18.05
N GLN A 213 -10.33 -3.99 17.53
CA GLN A 213 -10.22 -3.73 16.10
C GLN A 213 -8.75 -3.76 15.69
N ILE A 214 -8.45 -4.29 14.52
CA ILE A 214 -7.13 -4.16 13.91
C ILE A 214 -7.20 -3.01 12.92
N ASN A 215 -6.25 -2.09 13.02
CA ASN A 215 -6.01 -1.09 11.99
C ASN A 215 -4.92 -1.61 11.06
N ALA A 216 -5.32 -2.32 10.00
CA ALA A 216 -4.39 -2.94 9.06
C ALA A 216 -4.01 -1.97 7.94
N ALA A 217 -2.72 -1.78 7.70
CA ALA A 217 -2.21 -1.00 6.58
C ALA A 217 -2.12 -1.89 5.34
N VAL A 218 -3.08 -1.76 4.42
CA VAL A 218 -3.09 -2.47 3.14
C VAL A 218 -2.47 -1.59 2.06
N ALA A 219 -1.57 -2.15 1.25
CA ALA A 219 -0.94 -1.41 0.15
C ALA A 219 -1.96 -0.99 -0.93
N GLU A 220 -1.70 0.14 -1.59
CA GLU A 220 -2.52 0.66 -2.71
C GLU A 220 -2.78 -0.37 -3.82
N ALA A 221 -1.80 -1.24 -4.11
CA ALA A 221 -1.93 -2.24 -5.16
C ALA A 221 -3.02 -3.30 -4.88
N ASP A 222 -3.34 -3.53 -3.60
CA ASP A 222 -4.17 -4.65 -3.16
C ASP A 222 -5.56 -4.21 -2.67
N ILE A 223 -5.73 -2.91 -2.37
CA ILE A 223 -6.96 -2.36 -1.78
C ILE A 223 -8.19 -2.54 -2.67
N GLY A 224 -8.02 -2.55 -3.99
CA GLY A 224 -9.11 -2.68 -4.96
C GLY A 224 -9.84 -4.02 -4.92
N SER A 225 -9.25 -5.04 -4.29
CA SER A 225 -9.89 -6.37 -4.15
C SER A 225 -10.52 -6.58 -2.76
N ILE A 226 -10.35 -5.64 -1.84
CA ILE A 226 -10.89 -5.75 -0.48
C ILE A 226 -12.30 -5.16 -0.45
N SER A 227 -13.20 -5.83 0.25
CA SER A 227 -14.59 -5.37 0.44
C SER A 227 -15.04 -5.61 1.87
N GLU A 228 -16.04 -4.84 2.29
CA GLU A 228 -16.64 -4.97 3.61
C GLU A 228 -17.25 -6.37 3.80
N GLY A 229 -17.12 -6.93 5.01
CA GLY A 229 -17.63 -8.24 5.36
C GLY A 229 -16.75 -9.44 5.02
N GLN A 230 -15.61 -9.25 4.35
CA GLN A 230 -14.65 -10.32 4.07
C GLN A 230 -14.09 -10.94 5.36
N GLU A 231 -13.85 -12.24 5.32
CA GLU A 231 -13.23 -12.98 6.43
C GLU A 231 -11.72 -12.74 6.46
N VAL A 232 -11.21 -12.57 7.67
CA VAL A 232 -9.82 -12.27 7.92
C VAL A 232 -9.27 -13.30 8.88
N LYS A 233 -8.11 -13.87 8.54
CA LYS A 233 -7.30 -14.66 9.47
C LYS A 233 -6.09 -13.84 9.85
N PHE A 234 -5.81 -13.72 11.13
CA PHE A 234 -4.63 -13.01 11.59
C PHE A 234 -3.88 -13.79 12.67
N THR A 235 -2.59 -13.54 12.75
CA THR A 235 -1.74 -13.97 13.86
C THR A 235 -1.16 -12.73 14.52
N VAL A 236 -0.81 -12.84 15.80
CA VAL A 236 -0.09 -11.78 16.51
C VAL A 236 1.27 -12.31 16.89
N ASP A 237 2.27 -11.44 16.93
CA ASP A 237 3.66 -11.85 17.19
C ASP A 237 3.83 -12.52 18.57
N ALA A 238 2.98 -12.14 19.53
CA ALA A 238 2.93 -12.77 20.85
C ALA A 238 2.39 -14.22 20.84
N PHE A 239 1.63 -14.60 19.81
CA PHE A 239 1.00 -15.92 19.67
C PHE A 239 1.13 -16.44 18.22
N PRO A 240 2.34 -16.76 17.74
CA PRO A 240 2.57 -17.12 16.34
C PRO A 240 1.89 -18.43 15.94
N ASN A 241 1.70 -19.35 16.89
CA ASN A 241 1.08 -20.66 16.65
C ASN A 241 -0.45 -20.65 16.74
N ARG A 242 -1.07 -19.49 17.01
CA ARG A 242 -2.52 -19.36 17.13
C ARG A 242 -3.04 -18.39 16.07
N THR A 243 -3.91 -18.90 15.19
CA THR A 243 -4.66 -18.09 14.24
C THR A 243 -5.96 -17.62 14.87
N PHE A 244 -6.24 -16.34 14.72
CA PHE A 244 -7.48 -15.71 15.13
C PHE A 244 -8.28 -15.33 13.88
N ALA A 245 -9.59 -15.23 14.02
CA ALA A 245 -10.50 -14.81 12.97
C ALA A 245 -11.02 -13.40 13.27
N GLY A 246 -11.23 -12.62 12.21
CA GLY A 246 -11.83 -11.30 12.24
C GLY A 246 -12.64 -11.04 10.97
N LYS A 247 -13.30 -9.89 10.91
CA LYS A 247 -14.12 -9.51 9.77
C LYS A 247 -13.85 -8.07 9.36
N VAL A 248 -13.73 -7.80 8.06
CA VAL A 248 -13.53 -6.43 7.58
C VAL A 248 -14.79 -5.62 7.87
N ARG A 249 -14.68 -4.57 8.69
CA ARG A 249 -15.79 -3.64 8.96
C ARG A 249 -15.88 -2.61 7.85
N MET A 250 -14.76 -1.96 7.55
CA MET A 250 -14.69 -0.89 6.55
C MET A 250 -13.25 -0.69 6.08
N VAL A 251 -13.12 -0.13 4.88
CA VAL A 251 -11.86 0.38 4.35
C VAL A 251 -11.91 1.91 4.40
N ARG A 252 -10.91 2.56 5.00
CA ARG A 252 -10.84 4.02 5.02
C ARG A 252 -10.40 4.54 3.66
N ASN A 253 -11.09 5.55 3.14
CA ASN A 253 -10.74 6.19 1.87
C ASN A 253 -9.53 7.14 2.00
N ALA A 254 -9.15 7.53 3.22
CA ALA A 254 -7.98 8.36 3.47
C ALA A 254 -6.71 7.52 3.38
N ALA A 255 -5.86 7.80 2.39
CA ALA A 255 -4.56 7.18 2.25
C ALA A 255 -3.57 7.69 3.32
N SER A 256 -2.73 6.78 3.82
CA SER A 256 -1.59 7.07 4.68
C SER A 256 -0.31 6.82 3.91
N VAL A 257 0.61 7.80 3.92
CA VAL A 257 1.92 7.69 3.27
C VAL A 257 2.98 7.56 4.36
N GLN A 258 3.51 6.35 4.54
CA GLN A 258 4.58 6.10 5.49
C GLN A 258 5.80 5.57 4.73
N GLN A 259 6.94 6.26 4.87
CA GLN A 259 8.18 5.89 4.17
C GLN A 259 8.01 5.71 2.65
N SER A 260 7.25 6.61 2.02
CA SER A 260 6.93 6.58 0.57
C SER A 260 6.10 5.37 0.11
N VAL A 261 5.51 4.61 1.02
CA VAL A 261 4.53 3.55 0.71
C VAL A 261 3.12 4.08 0.98
N VAL A 262 2.27 4.10 -0.05
CA VAL A 262 0.86 4.48 0.06
C VAL A 262 0.07 3.27 0.55
N SER A 263 -0.61 3.43 1.68
CA SER A 263 -1.43 2.39 2.30
C SER A 263 -2.80 2.93 2.68
N TYR A 264 -3.82 2.07 2.63
CA TYR A 264 -5.16 2.35 3.08
C TYR A 264 -5.44 1.58 4.36
N ALA A 265 -5.92 2.30 5.37
CA ALA A 265 -6.26 1.73 6.67
C ALA A 265 -7.56 0.93 6.57
N THR A 266 -7.46 -0.39 6.73
CA THR A 266 -8.61 -1.31 6.76
C THR A 266 -8.92 -1.66 8.20
N ILE A 267 -10.15 -1.37 8.63
CA ILE A 267 -10.61 -1.62 9.99
C ILE A 267 -11.25 -3.00 10.04
N ILE A 268 -10.71 -3.85 10.91
CA ILE A 268 -11.11 -5.26 11.02
C ILE A 268 -11.59 -5.51 12.44
N ASP A 269 -12.81 -6.00 12.58
CA ASP A 269 -13.38 -6.36 13.87
C ASP A 269 -12.83 -7.70 14.36
N VAL A 270 -12.45 -7.71 15.63
CA VAL A 270 -11.84 -8.85 16.30
C VAL A 270 -12.52 -9.09 17.64
N ALA A 271 -13.00 -10.32 17.84
CA ALA A 271 -13.44 -10.78 19.15
C ALA A 271 -12.22 -11.26 19.99
N ASN A 272 -12.17 -10.84 21.24
CA ASN A 272 -11.13 -11.14 22.22
C ASN A 272 -11.77 -11.68 23.50
N ASP A 273 -12.56 -12.74 23.37
CA ASP A 273 -13.31 -13.35 24.48
C ASP A 273 -12.37 -13.87 25.59
N ASP A 274 -11.16 -14.31 25.21
CA ASP A 274 -10.15 -14.81 26.14
C ASP A 274 -9.37 -13.69 26.86
N LEU A 275 -9.56 -12.41 26.48
CA LEU A 275 -8.80 -11.24 26.97
C LEU A 275 -7.26 -11.37 26.85
N ARG A 276 -6.79 -12.27 25.98
CA ARG A 276 -5.36 -12.54 25.78
C ARG A 276 -4.72 -11.53 24.85
N LEU A 277 -5.49 -11.00 23.91
CA LEU A 277 -5.03 -9.95 23.02
C LEU A 277 -5.01 -8.63 23.79
N LYS A 278 -3.91 -7.88 23.66
CA LYS A 278 -3.75 -6.57 24.32
C LYS A 278 -3.65 -5.46 23.28
N PRO A 279 -4.14 -4.25 23.59
CA PRO A 279 -3.89 -3.06 22.79
C PRO A 279 -2.40 -2.87 22.49
N GLY A 280 -2.08 -2.43 21.27
CA GLY A 280 -0.72 -2.17 20.81
C GLY A 280 0.03 -3.39 20.28
N MET A 281 -0.57 -4.59 20.29
CA MET A 281 0.03 -5.77 19.64
C MET A 281 0.05 -5.59 18.12
N THR A 282 1.15 -5.97 17.48
CA THR A 282 1.23 -6.06 16.02
C THR A 282 0.60 -7.36 15.54
N ALA A 283 -0.30 -7.24 14.57
CA ALA A 283 -1.02 -8.33 13.94
C ALA A 283 -0.60 -8.46 12.47
N ASN A 284 -0.29 -9.70 12.08
CA ASN A 284 -0.10 -10.10 10.69
C ASN A 284 -1.43 -10.61 10.17
N VAL A 285 -2.01 -9.87 9.25
CA VAL A 285 -3.38 -10.03 8.76
C VAL A 285 -3.35 -10.67 7.38
N SER A 286 -4.17 -11.68 7.16
CA SER A 286 -4.43 -12.32 5.88
C SER A 286 -5.92 -12.21 5.58
N ILE A 287 -6.28 -11.31 4.68
CA ILE A 287 -7.65 -11.03 4.26
C ILE A 287 -7.97 -11.97 3.10
N ILE A 288 -9.00 -12.80 3.24
CA ILE A 288 -9.41 -13.72 2.17
C ILE A 288 -10.27 -12.95 1.18
N VAL A 289 -9.73 -12.73 -0.01
CA VAL A 289 -10.39 -11.97 -1.09
C VAL A 289 -11.28 -12.87 -1.94
N GLN A 290 -10.77 -14.05 -2.27
CA GLN A 290 -11.48 -15.01 -3.12
C GLN A 290 -11.12 -16.43 -2.72
N GLN A 291 -12.15 -17.29 -2.63
CA GLN A 291 -11.99 -18.71 -2.39
C GLN A 291 -12.71 -19.49 -3.49
N ARG A 292 -11.99 -20.42 -4.14
CA ARG A 292 -12.54 -21.33 -5.14
C ARG A 292 -12.30 -22.78 -4.71
N PRO A 293 -13.30 -23.45 -4.13
CA PRO A 293 -13.17 -24.84 -3.73
C PRO A 293 -13.26 -25.78 -4.94
N GLY A 294 -12.49 -26.86 -4.93
CA GLY A 294 -12.59 -27.96 -5.91
C GLY A 294 -12.28 -27.56 -7.36
N VAL A 295 -11.33 -26.65 -7.59
CA VAL A 295 -10.95 -26.24 -8.95
C VAL A 295 -9.75 -27.03 -9.47
N LEU A 296 -9.69 -27.22 -10.79
CA LEU A 296 -8.50 -27.77 -11.43
C LEU A 296 -7.37 -26.75 -11.30
N ARG A 297 -6.27 -27.17 -10.67
CA ARG A 297 -5.14 -26.29 -10.38
C ARG A 297 -3.84 -26.89 -10.87
N ILE A 298 -2.94 -25.99 -11.26
CA ILE A 298 -1.59 -26.36 -11.67
C ILE A 298 -0.56 -25.53 -10.91
N ALA A 299 0.58 -26.12 -10.59
CA ALA A 299 1.69 -25.40 -9.98
C ALA A 299 2.18 -24.28 -10.92
N ASN A 300 2.39 -23.07 -10.38
CA ASN A 300 2.80 -21.89 -11.14
C ASN A 300 4.13 -22.10 -11.91
N GLY A 301 4.98 -23.02 -11.43
CA GLY A 301 6.20 -23.44 -12.13
C GLY A 301 5.95 -23.98 -13.55
N ALA A 302 4.82 -24.67 -13.77
CA ALA A 302 4.43 -25.17 -15.09
C ALA A 302 4.22 -24.05 -16.12
N LEU A 303 3.77 -22.88 -15.66
CA LEU A 303 3.44 -21.73 -16.51
C LEU A 303 4.67 -20.94 -17.00
N ARG A 304 5.87 -21.30 -16.54
CA ARG A 304 7.12 -20.56 -16.82
C ARG A 304 8.11 -21.37 -17.65
N VAL A 305 7.75 -22.59 -18.05
CA VAL A 305 8.65 -23.48 -18.78
C VAL A 305 8.88 -22.98 -20.19
N ARG A 306 10.15 -22.94 -20.59
CA ARG A 306 10.55 -22.80 -21.99
C ARG A 306 11.14 -24.12 -22.44
N VAL A 307 10.46 -24.77 -23.37
CA VAL A 307 10.94 -26.01 -24.00
C VAL A 307 11.77 -25.61 -25.24
N PRO A 308 13.02 -26.06 -25.38
CA PRO A 308 13.81 -25.86 -26.60
C PRO A 308 13.11 -26.47 -27.82
N GLN A 309 13.24 -25.82 -28.99
CA GLN A 309 12.56 -26.24 -30.22
C GLN A 309 12.91 -27.67 -30.66
N GLU A 310 14.07 -28.17 -30.26
CA GLU A 310 14.57 -29.53 -30.58
C GLU A 310 13.73 -30.66 -29.98
N VAL A 311 12.94 -30.38 -28.94
CA VAL A 311 12.15 -31.37 -28.19
C VAL A 311 10.64 -31.27 -28.46
N LEU A 312 10.24 -30.26 -29.23
CA LEU A 312 8.85 -30.06 -29.63
C LEU A 312 8.48 -31.05 -30.74
N ALA A 313 7.36 -31.74 -30.56
CA ALA A 313 6.75 -32.49 -31.65
C ALA A 313 6.31 -31.50 -32.75
N ALA A 314 6.55 -31.84 -34.02
CA ALA A 314 5.99 -31.08 -35.13
C ALA A 314 4.47 -30.93 -34.94
N PRO A 315 3.89 -29.73 -35.13
CA PRO A 315 2.48 -29.51 -34.87
C PRO A 315 1.64 -30.43 -35.75
N ALA A 316 0.73 -31.20 -35.14
CA ALA A 316 -0.27 -31.95 -35.88
C ALA A 316 -1.17 -30.97 -36.68
N PRO A 317 -1.58 -31.30 -37.91
CA PRO A 317 -2.44 -30.43 -38.70
C PRO A 317 -3.81 -30.35 -38.03
N GLY A 318 -4.14 -29.17 -37.49
CA GLY A 318 -5.49 -28.87 -37.01
C GLY A 318 -6.48 -28.68 -38.17
N PRO A 319 -7.78 -28.93 -37.97
CA PRO A 319 -8.78 -28.70 -38.99
C PRO A 319 -8.87 -27.19 -39.26
N GLY A 320 -8.96 -26.85 -40.56
CA GLY A 320 -8.85 -25.49 -41.08
C GLY A 320 -9.69 -24.46 -40.33
N GLY A 321 -9.01 -23.46 -39.79
CA GLY A 321 -9.58 -22.20 -39.36
C GLY A 321 -8.80 -21.09 -40.06
N GLU A 322 -9.48 -20.34 -40.92
CA GLU A 322 -8.94 -19.20 -41.65
C GLU A 322 -8.44 -18.11 -40.68
N THR A 323 -7.14 -18.10 -40.41
CA THR A 323 -6.46 -16.92 -39.88
C THR A 323 -6.18 -15.97 -41.04
N LYS A 324 -6.98 -14.90 -41.13
CA LYS A 324 -6.61 -13.65 -41.83
C LYS A 324 -5.30 -13.13 -41.24
N GLY A 325 -4.19 -13.46 -41.88
CA GLY A 325 -2.88 -12.89 -41.63
C GLY A 325 -2.87 -11.43 -42.07
N GLY A 326 -2.52 -10.54 -41.13
CA GLY A 326 -2.20 -9.15 -41.42
C GLY A 326 -1.02 -9.09 -42.39
N GLY A 327 -1.31 -8.69 -43.62
CA GLY A 327 -0.34 -8.48 -44.66
C GLY A 327 0.64 -7.37 -44.28
N LYS A 328 1.91 -7.75 -44.11
CA LYS A 328 3.05 -6.85 -44.19
C LYS A 328 3.16 -6.44 -45.66
N ALA A 329 2.52 -5.33 -46.03
CA ALA A 329 2.60 -4.79 -47.38
C ALA A 329 4.02 -4.25 -47.61
N GLY A 330 4.76 -4.93 -48.48
CA GLY A 330 5.98 -4.41 -49.07
C GLY A 330 5.66 -3.26 -50.02
N GLY A 331 6.23 -2.10 -49.75
CA GLY A 331 6.38 -1.03 -50.75
C GLY A 331 7.64 -1.25 -51.60
N PRO A 332 7.70 -0.68 -52.81
CA PRO A 332 8.62 -1.10 -53.87
C PRO A 332 10.10 -0.88 -53.53
N GLU A 333 10.92 -1.61 -54.28
CA GLU A 333 12.36 -1.77 -54.17
C GLU A 333 13.14 -0.45 -54.26
N GLY A 334 14.18 -0.30 -53.42
CA GLY A 334 15.34 0.54 -53.75
C GLY A 334 15.52 1.90 -53.07
N MET A 335 14.70 2.30 -52.10
CA MET A 335 14.85 3.59 -51.41
C MET A 335 14.97 3.42 -49.89
N THR A 336 16.01 3.99 -49.28
CA THR A 336 16.24 3.96 -47.82
C THR A 336 15.16 4.76 -47.07
N ASP A 337 14.92 4.45 -45.79
CA ASP A 337 13.86 5.11 -45.01
C ASP A 337 14.05 6.64 -44.93
N ASP A 338 15.30 7.13 -44.90
CA ASP A 338 15.62 8.57 -44.89
C ASP A 338 15.32 9.25 -46.23
N GLU A 339 15.57 8.57 -47.35
CA GLU A 339 15.25 9.05 -48.69
C GLU A 339 13.74 9.09 -48.94
N ARG A 340 13.01 8.06 -48.46
CA ARG A 340 11.54 8.03 -48.48
C ARG A 340 10.97 9.22 -47.71
N MET A 341 11.48 9.49 -46.51
CA MET A 341 11.01 10.60 -45.69
C MET A 341 11.30 11.96 -46.32
N THR A 342 12.46 12.11 -46.97
CA THR A 342 12.83 13.34 -47.69
C THR A 342 11.92 13.57 -48.90
N ALA A 343 11.61 12.51 -49.66
CA ALA A 343 10.68 12.57 -50.79
C ALA A 343 9.25 12.93 -50.34
N ILE A 344 8.78 12.36 -49.22
CA ILE A 344 7.48 12.69 -48.63
C ILE A 344 7.43 14.17 -48.22
N PHE A 345 8.43 14.69 -47.52
CA PHE A 345 8.48 16.12 -47.14
C PHE A 345 8.58 17.06 -48.35
N GLY A 346 9.26 16.64 -49.43
CA GLY A 346 9.29 17.37 -50.69
C GLY A 346 7.90 17.49 -51.34
N ILE A 347 7.10 16.41 -51.32
CA ILE A 347 5.71 16.42 -51.80
C ILE A 347 4.84 17.35 -50.94
N MET A 348 5.00 17.31 -49.60
CA MET A 348 4.25 18.19 -48.70
C MET A 348 4.51 19.67 -48.97
N ARG A 349 5.78 20.04 -49.22
CA ARG A 349 6.16 21.41 -49.57
C ARG A 349 5.60 21.84 -50.94
N ALA A 350 5.59 20.93 -51.91
CA ALA A 350 5.09 21.20 -53.26
C ALA A 350 3.58 21.46 -53.30
N VAL A 351 2.80 20.86 -52.39
CA VAL A 351 1.36 21.12 -52.25
C VAL A 351 1.02 22.28 -51.29
N GLY A 352 2.04 22.99 -50.79
CA GLY A 352 1.87 24.13 -49.90
C GLY A 352 1.35 23.76 -48.51
N PHE A 353 1.64 22.55 -48.02
CA PHE A 353 1.25 22.11 -46.68
C PHE A 353 2.23 22.65 -45.63
N GLU A 354 1.73 23.43 -44.67
CA GLU A 354 2.48 23.92 -43.52
C GLU A 354 2.23 23.04 -42.27
N ARG A 355 3.31 22.71 -41.56
CA ARG A 355 3.26 21.78 -40.44
C ARG A 355 2.65 22.47 -39.22
N GLY A 356 1.39 22.19 -38.93
CA GLY A 356 0.67 22.73 -37.76
C GLY A 356 -0.75 23.21 -38.05
N THR A 357 -1.11 23.36 -39.33
CA THR A 357 -2.49 23.59 -39.78
C THR A 357 -3.07 22.29 -40.38
N PRO A 358 -4.37 22.00 -40.22
CA PRO A 358 -4.98 20.84 -40.85
C PRO A 358 -4.96 21.00 -42.37
N ALA A 359 -4.50 19.97 -43.10
CA ALA A 359 -4.45 19.98 -44.56
C ALA A 359 -5.85 20.10 -45.16
N SER A 360 -6.01 20.91 -46.23
CA SER A 360 -7.28 20.96 -46.94
C SER A 360 -7.51 19.69 -47.78
N PRO A 361 -8.77 19.29 -48.04
CA PRO A 361 -9.08 18.10 -48.86
C PRO A 361 -8.41 18.13 -50.25
N GLU A 362 -8.33 19.31 -50.87
CA GLU A 362 -7.66 19.50 -52.16
C GLU A 362 -6.13 19.31 -52.09
N GLN A 363 -5.50 19.67 -50.97
CA GLN A 363 -4.07 19.45 -50.76
C GLN A 363 -3.75 17.97 -50.58
N ILE A 364 -4.63 17.23 -49.91
CA ILE A 364 -4.50 15.79 -49.70
C ILE A 364 -4.61 15.05 -51.03
N GLU A 365 -5.58 15.41 -51.88
CA GLU A 365 -5.72 14.80 -53.22
C GLU A 365 -4.51 15.08 -54.13
N LYS A 366 -4.03 16.34 -54.16
CA LYS A 366 -2.82 16.70 -54.90
C LYS A 366 -1.58 15.96 -54.38
N ALA A 367 -1.48 15.78 -53.06
CA ALA A 367 -0.38 15.04 -52.45
C ALA A 367 -0.43 13.54 -52.78
N LYS A 368 -1.63 12.93 -52.81
CA LYS A 368 -1.82 11.54 -53.24
C LYS A 368 -1.44 11.34 -54.71
N ALA A 369 -1.81 12.28 -55.58
CA ALA A 369 -1.45 12.23 -57.00
C ALA A 369 0.08 12.33 -57.21
N LEU A 370 0.75 13.27 -56.53
CA LEU A 370 2.21 13.44 -56.59
C LEU A 370 2.97 12.26 -55.94
N ALA A 371 2.40 11.64 -54.91
CA ALA A 371 2.97 10.43 -54.31
C ALA A 371 2.95 9.24 -55.28
N LYS A 372 1.82 9.06 -55.99
CA LYS A 372 1.66 8.01 -57.00
C LYS A 372 2.61 8.20 -58.19
N GLU A 373 2.83 9.44 -58.63
CA GLU A 373 3.78 9.78 -59.70
C GLU A 373 5.24 9.48 -59.30
N LYS A 374 5.58 9.66 -58.02
CA LYS A 374 6.92 9.39 -57.47
C LYS A 374 7.13 7.97 -56.95
N GLY A 375 6.14 7.07 -57.13
CA GLY A 375 6.23 5.68 -56.69
C GLY A 375 6.16 5.48 -55.17
N LEU A 376 5.66 6.47 -54.42
CA LEU A 376 5.43 6.38 -52.98
C LEU A 376 3.98 5.99 -52.65
N ASP A 377 3.78 5.38 -51.49
CA ASP A 377 2.45 4.99 -51.02
C ASP A 377 1.58 6.23 -50.70
N PRO A 378 0.50 6.48 -51.46
CA PRO A 378 -0.31 7.69 -51.33
C PRO A 378 -1.06 7.76 -50.00
N ASP A 379 -1.40 6.64 -49.38
CA ASP A 379 -2.14 6.64 -48.11
C ASP A 379 -1.23 6.97 -46.93
N LEU A 380 0.05 6.66 -47.03
CA LEU A 380 1.05 6.99 -46.01
C LEU A 380 1.39 8.49 -45.99
N VAL A 381 1.41 9.13 -47.16
CA VAL A 381 1.57 10.60 -47.29
C VAL A 381 0.34 11.33 -46.72
N ALA A 382 -0.86 10.86 -47.03
CA ALA A 382 -2.11 11.44 -46.54
C ALA A 382 -2.27 11.27 -45.01
N ALA A 383 -1.95 10.09 -44.48
CA ALA A 383 -1.99 9.84 -43.03
C ALA A 383 -1.07 10.79 -42.25
N ARG A 384 0.08 11.16 -42.84
CA ARG A 384 1.03 12.08 -42.20
C ARG A 384 0.64 13.55 -42.30
N MET A 385 -0.14 13.94 -43.30
CA MET A 385 -0.78 15.27 -43.38
C MET A 385 -2.00 15.40 -42.47
N ALA A 386 -2.67 14.28 -42.17
CA ALA A 386 -3.87 14.24 -41.32
C ALA A 386 -3.56 14.23 -39.80
N MET A 387 -2.29 14.15 -39.41
CA MET A 387 -1.89 14.17 -37.99
C MET A 387 -2.04 15.60 -37.40
N PRO A 388 -2.86 15.81 -36.36
CA PRO A 388 -3.03 17.12 -35.73
C PRO A 388 -1.71 17.59 -35.08
N GLY A 389 -1.25 18.79 -35.44
CA GLY A 389 -0.05 19.40 -34.86
C GLY A 389 -0.20 19.63 -33.35
N GLY A 390 0.86 19.34 -32.61
CA GLY A 390 0.96 19.61 -31.17
C GLY A 390 0.82 21.10 -30.82
N ARG A 391 0.17 21.33 -29.67
CA ARG A 391 0.00 22.57 -28.89
C ARG A 391 0.49 23.89 -29.54
N LYS A 392 -0.50 24.71 -29.91
CA LYS A 392 -0.40 26.18 -30.04
C LYS A 392 0.37 26.78 -28.86
N ARG A 393 1.48 27.47 -29.14
CA ARG A 393 2.09 28.43 -28.21
C ARG A 393 1.21 29.68 -28.27
N GLY A 394 0.54 29.99 -27.16
CA GLY A 394 -0.43 31.08 -27.06
C GLY A 394 0.23 32.46 -27.20
N ASP A 395 -0.49 33.33 -27.89
CA ASP A 395 -0.31 34.78 -27.92
C ASP A 395 -0.63 35.35 -26.53
N GLY A 396 0.23 36.24 -26.03
CA GLY A 396 0.08 36.83 -24.71
C GLY A 396 1.19 37.82 -24.36
N GLY A 397 1.02 39.08 -24.80
CA GLY A 397 1.26 40.28 -23.99
C GLY A 397 2.69 40.70 -23.64
N SER A 398 3.05 41.90 -24.11
CA SER A 398 4.19 42.72 -23.65
C SER A 398 4.36 42.77 -22.13
N ARG A 399 5.60 42.57 -21.65
CA ARG A 399 6.29 43.40 -20.62
C ARG A 399 7.73 42.93 -20.33
N GLY A 400 8.70 43.78 -20.70
CA GLY A 400 9.80 44.23 -19.84
C GLY A 400 10.94 43.30 -19.42
N GLY A 401 12.15 43.60 -19.90
CA GLY A 401 13.35 43.69 -19.04
C GLY A 401 14.36 42.52 -19.06
N PRO A 402 15.69 42.79 -19.07
CA PRO A 402 16.71 41.81 -19.44
C PRO A 402 17.41 41.15 -18.24
N GLY A 403 17.89 39.90 -18.41
CA GLY A 403 18.84 39.33 -17.44
C GLY A 403 19.12 37.84 -17.59
N GLY A 404 20.35 37.53 -18.03
CA GLY A 404 21.23 36.61 -17.29
C GLY A 404 21.20 35.11 -17.61
N GLY A 405 22.38 34.61 -18.01
CA GLY A 405 22.92 33.37 -17.43
C GLY A 405 22.70 32.09 -18.22
N GLY A 406 23.75 31.60 -18.86
CA GLY A 406 23.78 30.30 -19.53
C GLY A 406 23.90 29.11 -18.58
N GLY A 407 23.95 27.91 -19.17
CA GLY A 407 24.28 26.68 -18.47
C GLY A 407 23.66 25.45 -19.15
N GLY A 408 24.46 24.75 -19.95
CA GLY A 408 24.10 23.46 -20.54
C GLY A 408 23.99 22.35 -19.49
N GLY A 409 23.21 21.32 -19.81
CA GLY A 409 23.10 20.10 -19.03
C GLY A 409 22.43 18.99 -19.85
N GLY A 410 23.22 18.00 -20.28
CA GLY A 410 22.80 16.88 -21.11
C GLY A 410 21.80 15.96 -20.42
N GLY A 411 20.75 15.58 -21.15
CA GLY A 411 19.77 14.58 -20.76
C GLY A 411 20.34 13.17 -20.93
N PHE A 412 20.61 12.51 -19.81
CA PHE A 412 20.81 11.06 -19.77
C PHE A 412 19.45 10.36 -19.80
N SER A 413 19.15 9.72 -20.92
CA SER A 413 18.05 8.78 -21.05
C SER A 413 18.46 7.45 -20.42
N ARG A 414 17.95 7.14 -19.21
CA ARG A 414 18.09 5.82 -18.58
C ARG A 414 16.78 5.08 -18.73
N GLY A 415 16.84 3.96 -19.44
CA GLY A 415 15.73 3.07 -19.71
C GLY A 415 15.04 2.59 -18.45
N GLY A 416 13.71 2.70 -18.45
CA GLY A 416 12.84 2.08 -17.46
C GLY A 416 12.88 0.56 -17.62
N GLY A 417 13.52 -0.12 -16.68
CA GLY A 417 13.25 -1.51 -16.40
C GLY A 417 11.87 -1.62 -15.77
N GLY A 418 10.95 -2.33 -16.44
CA GLY A 418 9.61 -2.58 -15.95
C GLY A 418 9.65 -3.36 -14.64
N ALA A 419 9.23 -2.71 -13.56
CA ALA A 419 8.85 -3.37 -12.33
C ALA A 419 7.60 -4.21 -12.63
N GLY A 420 7.68 -5.52 -12.44
CA GLY A 420 6.56 -6.43 -12.65
C GLY A 420 5.37 -6.04 -11.78
N GLU A 421 4.23 -5.83 -12.43
CA GLU A 421 2.93 -5.70 -11.80
C GLU A 421 2.67 -6.94 -10.94
N ARG A 422 2.75 -6.75 -9.63
CA ARG A 422 2.29 -7.71 -8.62
C ARG A 422 0.82 -7.45 -8.26
N GLY A 423 0.03 -6.97 -9.22
CA GLY A 423 -1.42 -6.87 -9.07
C GLY A 423 -2.06 -8.23 -9.33
N PHE A 424 -3.06 -8.59 -8.53
CA PHE A 424 -3.84 -9.80 -8.75
C PHE A 424 -4.62 -9.68 -10.06
N ASN A 425 -4.13 -10.38 -11.09
CA ASN A 425 -4.74 -10.33 -12.41
C ASN A 425 -5.94 -11.29 -12.45
N THR A 426 -7.15 -10.77 -12.31
CA THR A 426 -8.41 -11.51 -12.53
C THR A 426 -8.76 -11.67 -14.00
N THR A 427 -7.96 -11.07 -14.89
CA THR A 427 -8.11 -11.23 -16.34
C THR A 427 -7.80 -12.67 -16.73
N ILE A 428 -8.69 -13.30 -17.48
CA ILE A 428 -8.47 -14.65 -18.01
C ILE A 428 -7.25 -14.59 -18.93
N VAL A 429 -6.12 -15.15 -18.49
CA VAL A 429 -4.88 -15.18 -19.26
C VAL A 429 -4.80 -16.51 -19.99
N THR A 430 -4.60 -16.48 -21.30
CA THR A 430 -4.26 -17.70 -22.04
C THR A 430 -2.75 -17.91 -21.99
N ARG A 431 -2.30 -19.09 -21.57
CA ARG A 431 -0.89 -19.48 -21.62
C ARG A 431 -0.72 -20.81 -22.34
N THR A 432 0.44 -21.01 -22.93
CA THR A 432 0.81 -22.30 -23.51
C THR A 432 1.53 -23.14 -22.46
N LEU A 433 0.96 -24.29 -22.15
CA LEU A 433 1.58 -25.35 -21.37
C LEU A 433 2.11 -26.45 -22.28
N TYR A 434 2.94 -27.32 -21.73
CA TYR A 434 3.57 -28.41 -22.48
C TYR A 434 3.24 -29.74 -21.82
N THR A 435 2.67 -30.67 -22.59
CA THR A 435 2.38 -32.03 -22.14
C THR A 435 3.05 -33.04 -23.07
N PHE A 436 3.19 -34.29 -22.62
CA PHE A 436 3.69 -35.34 -23.50
C PHE A 436 2.62 -35.78 -24.49
N VAL A 437 3.03 -36.05 -25.73
CA VAL A 437 2.16 -36.68 -26.75
C VAL A 437 1.83 -38.12 -26.36
N ASP A 438 2.80 -38.81 -25.78
CA ASP A 438 2.68 -40.15 -25.19
C ASP A 438 3.62 -40.23 -23.98
N ALA A 439 3.07 -40.50 -22.80
CA ALA A 439 3.83 -40.50 -21.55
C ALA A 439 4.73 -41.74 -21.40
N ASP A 440 4.38 -42.84 -22.09
CA ASP A 440 5.02 -44.16 -21.97
C ASP A 440 6.00 -44.46 -23.12
N ALA A 441 6.14 -43.55 -24.10
CA ALA A 441 7.05 -43.71 -25.22
C ALA A 441 8.53 -43.49 -24.84
N LEU A 442 9.43 -44.29 -25.44
CA LEU A 442 10.90 -44.20 -25.29
C LEU A 442 11.50 -42.86 -25.77
N GLU A 443 10.78 -42.14 -26.63
CA GLU A 443 11.10 -40.82 -27.14
C GLU A 443 9.99 -39.83 -26.72
N LYS A 444 10.23 -39.11 -25.63
CA LYS A 444 9.24 -38.19 -25.02
C LYS A 444 9.07 -36.93 -25.87
N LYS A 445 8.11 -36.96 -26.78
CA LYS A 445 7.73 -35.82 -27.62
C LYS A 445 6.78 -34.89 -26.87
N VAL A 446 7.05 -33.60 -26.95
CA VAL A 446 6.32 -32.56 -26.21
C VAL A 446 5.34 -31.82 -27.13
N ARG A 447 4.10 -31.66 -26.69
CA ARG A 447 3.05 -30.91 -27.40
C ARG A 447 2.69 -29.63 -26.64
N PRO A 448 2.58 -28.48 -27.32
CA PRO A 448 1.99 -27.28 -26.74
C PRO A 448 0.45 -27.43 -26.62
N ILE A 449 -0.08 -27.12 -25.45
CA ILE A 449 -1.51 -27.00 -25.16
C ILE A 449 -1.79 -25.58 -24.71
N SER A 450 -2.75 -24.91 -25.35
CA SER A 450 -3.23 -23.60 -24.90
C SER A 450 -4.23 -23.78 -23.79
N VAL A 451 -4.00 -23.11 -22.65
CA VAL A 451 -4.83 -23.22 -21.46
C VAL A 451 -5.32 -21.85 -21.04
N ARG A 452 -6.58 -21.78 -20.62
CA ARG A 452 -7.17 -20.56 -20.05
C ARG A 452 -7.03 -20.62 -18.54
N LEU A 453 -6.39 -19.60 -17.98
CA LEU A 453 -6.08 -19.53 -16.56
C LEU A 453 -6.99 -18.53 -15.86
N GLY A 454 -7.29 -18.84 -14.61
CA GLY A 454 -8.07 -18.00 -13.70
C GLY A 454 -7.22 -17.51 -12.53
N VAL A 455 -7.80 -17.60 -11.34
CA VAL A 455 -7.24 -17.03 -10.10
C VAL A 455 -5.97 -17.78 -9.68
N SER A 456 -5.00 -17.06 -9.10
CA SER A 456 -3.76 -17.63 -8.59
C SER A 456 -3.56 -17.27 -7.12
N ASP A 457 -3.17 -18.24 -6.30
CA ASP A 457 -2.78 -18.03 -4.90
C ASP A 457 -1.25 -17.83 -4.73
N GLY A 458 -0.53 -17.72 -5.85
CA GLY A 458 0.93 -17.60 -5.91
C GLY A 458 1.66 -18.93 -6.08
N PHE A 459 1.12 -20.02 -5.52
CA PHE A 459 1.69 -21.37 -5.65
C PHE A 459 1.03 -22.16 -6.78
N TYR A 460 -0.29 -22.05 -6.87
CA TYR A 460 -1.15 -22.71 -7.83
C TYR A 460 -1.99 -21.69 -8.59
N THR A 461 -2.33 -22.03 -9.83
CA THR A 461 -3.21 -21.23 -10.68
C THR A 461 -4.35 -22.09 -11.17
N GLU A 462 -5.56 -21.54 -11.11
CA GLU A 462 -6.78 -22.16 -11.62
C GLU A 462 -6.67 -22.35 -13.12
N VAL A 463 -7.03 -23.54 -13.59
CA VAL A 463 -7.15 -23.87 -15.02
C VAL A 463 -8.63 -23.96 -15.34
N LEU A 464 -9.12 -23.01 -16.13
CA LEU A 464 -10.51 -22.94 -16.56
C LEU A 464 -10.79 -23.84 -17.77
N ASP A 465 -9.78 -24.04 -18.62
CA ASP A 465 -9.91 -24.79 -19.87
C ASP A 465 -8.56 -25.27 -20.41
N GLY A 466 -8.57 -26.39 -21.14
CA GLY A 466 -7.42 -26.96 -21.83
C GLY A 466 -6.69 -28.10 -21.10
N LEU A 467 -7.02 -28.41 -19.85
CA LEU A 467 -6.52 -29.59 -19.12
C LEU A 467 -7.62 -30.37 -18.42
N LYS A 468 -7.33 -31.63 -18.12
CA LYS A 468 -8.13 -32.52 -17.27
C LYS A 468 -7.38 -32.88 -16.00
N ASP A 469 -8.13 -33.36 -15.01
CA ASP A 469 -7.56 -33.90 -13.77
C ASP A 469 -6.66 -35.10 -14.08
N GLY A 470 -5.45 -35.09 -13.51
CA GLY A 470 -4.43 -36.12 -13.72
C GLY A 470 -3.50 -35.91 -14.92
N ASP A 471 -3.73 -34.90 -15.77
CA ASP A 471 -2.87 -34.62 -16.93
C ASP A 471 -1.44 -34.24 -16.49
N VAL A 472 -0.45 -34.83 -17.15
CA VAL A 472 0.98 -34.62 -16.84
C VAL A 472 1.51 -33.42 -17.61
N VAL A 473 1.89 -32.37 -16.89
CA VAL A 473 2.46 -31.14 -17.46
C VAL A 473 3.93 -31.04 -17.12
N ILE A 474 4.71 -30.59 -18.09
CA ILE A 474 6.15 -30.38 -17.94
C ILE A 474 6.38 -29.07 -17.19
N THR A 475 7.15 -29.15 -16.10
CA THR A 475 7.56 -28.02 -15.25
C THR A 475 9.03 -27.65 -15.39
N GLY A 476 9.81 -28.44 -16.13
CA GLY A 476 11.20 -28.13 -16.44
C GLY A 476 11.79 -29.13 -17.44
N VAL A 477 12.77 -28.68 -18.21
CA VAL A 477 13.55 -29.52 -19.11
C VAL A 477 15.03 -29.27 -18.81
N THR A 478 15.74 -30.30 -18.39
CA THR A 478 17.18 -30.26 -18.15
C THR A 478 17.88 -31.00 -19.27
N MET A 479 18.58 -30.25 -20.13
CA MET A 479 19.44 -30.83 -21.16
C MET A 479 20.82 -31.14 -20.55
N PRO A 480 21.29 -32.38 -20.66
CA PRO A 480 22.60 -32.74 -20.12
C PRO A 480 23.72 -32.18 -20.99
N GLY A 481 24.58 -31.34 -20.39
CA GLY A 481 25.69 -30.64 -21.06
C GLY A 481 25.44 -29.15 -21.25
N ALA A 482 24.22 -28.65 -21.05
CA ALA A 482 23.98 -27.22 -20.88
C ALA A 482 24.39 -26.82 -19.45
N ALA A 483 25.27 -25.81 -19.32
CA ALA A 483 25.54 -25.20 -18.02
C ALA A 483 24.20 -24.77 -17.39
N PRO A 484 24.00 -24.97 -16.07
CA PRO A 484 22.74 -24.62 -15.45
C PRO A 484 22.47 -23.13 -15.68
N ILE A 485 21.38 -22.82 -16.37
CA ILE A 485 20.83 -21.48 -16.32
C ILE A 485 20.34 -21.32 -14.90
N VAL A 486 21.18 -20.73 -14.05
CA VAL A 486 20.80 -20.28 -12.72
C VAL A 486 19.74 -19.20 -12.95
N THR A 487 18.46 -19.58 -12.93
CA THR A 487 17.40 -18.66 -12.55
C THR A 487 17.70 -18.29 -11.10
N GLN A 488 18.41 -17.17 -10.92
CA GLN A 488 18.55 -16.54 -9.63
C GLN A 488 17.14 -16.32 -9.07
N ALA A 489 16.86 -16.96 -7.94
CA ALA A 489 15.89 -16.43 -7.01
C ALA A 489 16.24 -14.95 -6.75
N PRO A 490 15.27 -14.04 -6.53
CA PRO A 490 15.58 -12.69 -6.11
C PRO A 490 16.17 -12.75 -4.68
N GLY A 491 17.47 -13.01 -4.61
CA GLY A 491 18.27 -12.85 -3.42
C GLY A 491 18.49 -11.37 -3.22
N GLY A 492 17.96 -10.83 -2.13
CA GLY A 492 18.28 -9.49 -1.66
C GLY A 492 19.78 -9.36 -1.49
N GLN A 493 20.41 -8.50 -2.28
CA GLN A 493 21.69 -7.93 -1.93
C GLN A 493 21.44 -6.87 -0.86
N SER A 494 21.66 -7.26 0.39
CA SER A 494 21.95 -6.31 1.46
C SER A 494 23.30 -5.65 1.15
N SER A 495 23.30 -4.58 0.37
CA SER A 495 24.38 -3.61 0.37
C SER A 495 24.27 -2.82 1.67
N ASN A 496 25.14 -3.13 2.62
CA ASN A 496 25.25 -2.41 3.87
C ASN A 496 25.94 -1.05 3.59
N PRO A 497 25.29 0.12 3.77
CA PRO A 497 25.87 1.41 3.39
C PRO A 497 26.77 2.02 4.48
N PHE A 498 27.19 1.24 5.48
CA PHE A 498 27.89 1.74 6.68
C PHE A 498 29.26 1.11 6.96
N SER A 499 29.97 0.56 5.96
CA SER A 499 31.41 0.27 6.15
C SER A 499 32.25 1.43 5.60
N GLY A 500 32.56 2.37 6.49
CA GLY A 500 33.43 3.52 6.21
C GLY A 500 34.82 3.09 5.73
N GLY A 501 35.30 3.76 4.69
CA GLY A 501 36.66 3.63 4.18
C GLY A 501 37.68 4.06 5.22
N GLY A 502 38.52 3.12 5.65
CA GLY A 502 39.73 3.39 6.42
C GLY A 502 40.78 4.07 5.54
N GLY A 503 40.72 5.40 5.48
CA GLY A 503 41.78 6.24 4.95
C GLY A 503 43.02 6.11 5.84
N ARG A 504 44.12 5.61 5.26
CA ARG A 504 45.46 5.69 5.83
C ARG A 504 45.88 7.15 5.92
N SER A 505 45.92 7.72 7.12
CA SER A 505 46.70 8.92 7.42
C SER A 505 47.92 8.53 8.26
N SER A 506 49.07 8.86 7.70
CA SER A 506 50.39 8.76 8.30
C SER A 506 50.48 9.75 9.48
N PHE A 507 50.66 9.25 10.70
CA PHE A 507 51.13 10.06 11.82
C PHE A 507 52.61 9.75 12.04
N GLY A 508 53.44 10.65 11.51
CA GLY A 508 54.84 10.76 11.88
C GLY A 508 54.95 11.27 13.31
N GLY A 509 55.68 10.53 14.14
CA GLY A 509 56.15 11.02 15.42
C GLY A 509 57.20 12.11 15.20
N SER A 510 57.03 13.25 15.86
CA SER A 510 58.13 14.17 16.14
C SER A 510 58.13 14.50 17.63
N ARG A 511 59.28 14.18 18.23
CA ARG A 511 59.75 14.66 19.53
C ARG A 511 59.82 16.19 19.55
N GLY A 512 59.67 16.75 20.75
CA GLY A 512 60.52 17.86 21.21
C GLY A 512 59.77 19.08 21.71
N GLY A 513 60.07 19.47 22.95
CA GLY A 513 60.13 20.88 23.32
C GLY A 513 59.38 21.31 24.59
N ARG A 514 60.05 21.09 25.73
CA ARG A 514 60.00 21.83 27.02
C ARG A 514 58.67 22.09 27.71
#